data_AF-A0A2H6FMF7-F1
#
_entry.id   AF-A0A2H6FMF7-F1
#
_cell.length_a   1.000
_cell.length_b   1.000
_cell.length_c   1.000
_cell.angle_alpha   90.00
_cell.angle_beta   90.00
_cell.angle_gamma   90.00
#
_symmetry.space_group_name_H-M   'P 1'
#
loop_
_entity.id
_entity.type
_entity.pdbx_description
1 polymer ?
#
loop_
_entity_poly.entity_id
_entity_poly.type
_entity_poly.pdbx_seq_one_letter_code
_entity_poly.pdbx_strand_id
1 'polypeptide(L)'
;MEAYRYQELAYLIVPVTLGLEFFTTAKNEKKDKNETPLGSYVLDLWGFIFFALIPAMFVFTIWAIESKAFPLRESTLARLDRYGVMFMFMGAWWQIYIIGALRARRLLSLESRVSLWGPFIGLGTFISLLVLWVSPWNLKWVSVGWFIVISAALHFSKAGSKMIERVLWILAGITFIVENIVFVWLETIV
;
A
#
# COMPACT_ATOMS: atom_id res chain seq x y z
N MET A 1 23.25 11.30 -2.19
CA MET A 1 22.03 11.38 -1.35
C MET A 1 20.80 11.87 -2.12
N GLU A 2 20.93 12.60 -3.23
CA GLU A 2 19.76 13.14 -3.98
C GLU A 2 18.91 12.07 -4.69
N ALA A 3 19.51 11.09 -5.38
CA ALA A 3 18.74 10.13 -6.18
C ALA A 3 17.77 9.23 -5.36
N TYR A 4 18.08 8.95 -4.09
CA TYR A 4 17.27 8.11 -3.21
C TYR A 4 15.96 8.79 -2.80
N ARG A 5 15.97 10.12 -2.59
CA ARG A 5 14.79 10.91 -2.18
C ARG A 5 13.76 11.12 -3.29
N TYR A 6 14.19 11.15 -4.55
CA TYR A 6 13.25 11.21 -5.67
C TYR A 6 12.61 9.84 -5.96
N GLN A 7 13.29 8.74 -5.62
CA GLN A 7 12.72 7.39 -5.69
C GLN A 7 11.62 7.21 -4.64
N GLU A 8 11.84 7.77 -3.45
CA GLU A 8 10.88 7.89 -2.35
C GLU A 8 9.53 8.49 -2.78
N LEU A 9 9.52 9.50 -3.65
CA LEU A 9 8.27 10.06 -4.20
C LEU A 9 7.49 9.07 -5.08
N ALA A 10 8.18 8.17 -5.79
CA ALA A 10 7.51 7.16 -6.60
C ALA A 10 6.75 6.14 -5.73
N TYR A 11 7.16 5.92 -4.47
CA TYR A 11 6.41 5.04 -3.55
C TYR A 11 5.03 5.58 -3.22
N LEU A 12 4.81 6.90 -3.32
CA LEU A 12 3.51 7.52 -3.08
C LEU A 12 2.41 6.98 -4.00
N ILE A 13 2.76 6.38 -5.15
CA ILE A 13 1.80 5.73 -6.05
C ILE A 13 0.96 4.68 -5.31
N VAL A 14 1.56 3.90 -4.41
CA VAL A 14 0.85 2.82 -3.70
C VAL A 14 -0.20 3.36 -2.72
N PRO A 15 0.11 4.22 -1.73
CA PRO A 15 -0.90 4.75 -0.82
C PRO A 15 -1.87 5.69 -1.52
N VAL A 16 -1.45 6.47 -2.52
CA VAL A 16 -2.40 7.30 -3.29
C VAL A 16 -3.42 6.41 -4.00
N THR A 17 -2.97 5.32 -4.63
CA THR A 17 -3.88 4.34 -5.23
C THR A 17 -4.78 3.71 -4.18
N LEU A 18 -4.25 3.30 -3.03
CA LEU A 18 -5.04 2.76 -1.93
C LEU A 18 -6.10 3.76 -1.43
N GLY A 19 -5.76 5.04 -1.30
CA GLY A 19 -6.69 6.09 -0.92
C GLY A 19 -7.84 6.26 -1.94
N LEU A 20 -7.52 6.24 -3.23
CA LEU A 20 -8.53 6.25 -4.31
C LEU A 20 -9.43 5.02 -4.26
N GLU A 21 -8.89 3.85 -3.93
CA GLU A 21 -9.66 2.62 -3.76
C GLU A 21 -10.63 2.70 -2.58
N PHE A 22 -10.20 3.29 -1.46
CA PHE A 22 -11.07 3.56 -0.32
C PHE A 22 -12.24 4.48 -0.70
N PHE A 23 -11.97 5.62 -1.35
CA PHE A 23 -13.03 6.54 -1.81
C PHE A 23 -13.98 5.89 -2.80
N THR A 24 -13.45 5.11 -3.75
CA THR A 24 -14.27 4.40 -4.74
C THR A 24 -15.18 3.37 -4.06
N THR A 25 -14.68 2.68 -3.02
CA THR A 25 -15.47 1.74 -2.23
C THR A 25 -16.53 2.46 -1.40
N ALA A 26 -16.18 3.56 -0.73
CA ALA A 26 -17.12 4.37 0.02
C ALA A 26 -18.26 4.89 -0.87
N LYS A 27 -17.93 5.42 -2.05
CA LYS A 27 -18.92 5.89 -3.04
C LYS A 27 -19.88 4.79 -3.46
N ASN A 28 -19.37 3.58 -3.70
CA ASN A 28 -20.20 2.43 -4.06
C ASN A 28 -21.09 1.95 -2.90
N GLU A 29 -20.62 2.01 -1.65
CA GLU A 29 -21.44 1.64 -0.49
C GLU A 29 -22.58 2.61 -0.20
N LYS A 30 -22.39 3.88 -0.54
CA LYS A 30 -23.40 4.95 -0.44
C LYS A 30 -24.44 4.88 -1.55
N LYS A 31 -24.08 4.25 -2.67
CA LYS A 31 -24.99 4.11 -3.82
C LYS A 31 -26.18 3.26 -3.41
N ASP A 32 -27.38 3.74 -3.74
CA ASP A 32 -28.66 3.05 -3.53
C ASP A 32 -29.10 2.90 -2.05
N LYS A 33 -28.53 3.69 -1.11
CA LYS A 33 -28.96 3.73 0.29
C LYS A 33 -29.52 5.10 0.68
N ASN A 34 -30.66 5.08 1.38
CA ASN A 34 -31.30 6.30 1.92
C ASN A 34 -30.50 6.91 3.09
N GLU A 35 -29.76 6.09 3.83
CA GLU A 35 -28.88 6.52 4.92
C GLU A 35 -27.44 6.08 4.64
N THR A 36 -26.50 6.98 4.93
CA THR A 36 -25.07 6.75 4.73
C THR A 36 -24.57 5.78 5.81
N PRO A 37 -24.12 4.55 5.45
CA PRO A 37 -23.70 3.58 6.45
C PRO A 37 -22.41 4.04 7.14
N LEU A 38 -22.28 3.78 8.45
CA LEU A 38 -21.10 4.16 9.24
C LEU A 38 -19.79 3.66 8.62
N GLY A 39 -19.80 2.46 8.02
CA GLY A 39 -18.66 1.89 7.30
C GLY A 39 -18.14 2.78 6.17
N SER A 40 -19.01 3.53 5.48
CA SER A 40 -18.59 4.41 4.40
C SER A 40 -17.83 5.66 4.88
N TYR A 41 -18.14 6.17 6.08
CA TYR A 41 -17.35 7.24 6.70
C TYR A 41 -15.96 6.75 7.12
N VAL A 42 -15.87 5.52 7.62
CA VAL A 42 -14.58 4.89 7.94
C VAL A 42 -13.75 4.73 6.68
N LEU A 43 -14.35 4.29 5.57
CA LEU A 43 -13.67 4.20 4.27
C LEU A 43 -13.22 5.57 3.76
N ASP A 44 -14.04 6.63 3.87
CA ASP A 44 -13.63 7.98 3.49
C ASP A 44 -12.47 8.51 4.34
N LEU A 45 -12.49 8.25 5.65
CA LEU A 45 -11.41 8.63 6.56
C LEU A 45 -10.10 7.95 6.14
N TRP A 46 -10.12 6.64 5.88
CA TRP A 46 -8.94 5.94 5.37
C TRP A 46 -8.52 6.44 4.00
N GLY A 47 -9.48 6.74 3.12
CA GLY A 47 -9.24 7.39 1.84
C GLY A 47 -8.44 8.68 2.01
N PHE A 48 -8.87 9.56 2.91
CA PHE A 48 -8.18 10.82 3.22
C PHE A 48 -6.78 10.58 3.79
N ILE A 49 -6.64 9.64 4.73
CA ILE A 49 -5.34 9.33 5.35
C ILE A 49 -4.33 8.90 4.29
N PHE A 50 -4.68 7.96 3.41
CA PHE A 50 -3.76 7.42 2.41
C PHE A 50 -3.57 8.31 1.18
N PHE A 51 -4.61 9.02 0.76
CA PHE A 51 -4.54 9.88 -0.42
C PHE A 51 -3.86 11.22 -0.15
N ALA A 52 -4.11 11.82 1.03
CA ALA A 52 -3.71 13.19 1.32
C ALA A 52 -2.73 13.27 2.50
N LEU A 53 -3.11 12.74 3.67
CA LEU A 53 -2.31 12.95 4.89
C LEU A 53 -0.92 12.32 4.79
N ILE A 54 -0.83 11.04 4.43
CA ILE A 54 0.45 10.33 4.31
C ILE A 54 1.34 10.99 3.25
N PRO A 55 0.88 11.23 1.99
CA PRO A 55 1.68 11.95 1.01
C PRO A 55 2.09 13.36 1.46
N ALA A 56 1.21 14.11 2.11
CA ALA A 56 1.52 15.46 2.59
C ALA A 56 2.59 15.44 3.68
N MET A 57 2.50 14.53 4.66
CA MET A 57 3.55 14.35 5.67
C MET A 57 4.88 13.98 5.02
N PHE A 58 4.86 13.13 4.00
CA PHE A 58 6.05 12.70 3.29
C PHE A 58 6.73 13.85 2.54
N VAL A 59 5.97 14.57 1.69
CA VAL A 59 6.46 15.74 0.95
C VAL A 59 6.96 16.84 1.90
N PHE A 60 6.22 17.07 2.99
CA PHE A 60 6.64 18.01 4.03
C PHE A 60 7.99 17.62 4.64
N THR A 61 8.21 16.34 4.92
CA THR A 61 9.45 15.85 5.54
C THR A 61 10.64 16.02 4.61
N ILE A 62 10.49 15.67 3.33
CA ILE A 62 11.53 15.90 2.31
C ILE A 62 11.85 17.39 2.22
N TRP A 63 10.84 18.24 2.05
CA TRP A 63 11.01 19.68 1.95
C TRP A 63 11.71 20.28 3.20
N ALA A 64 11.28 19.87 4.39
CA ALA A 64 11.80 20.36 5.66
C ALA A 64 13.29 20.02 5.84
N ILE A 65 13.70 18.83 5.40
CA ILE A 65 15.09 18.37 5.45
C ILE A 65 15.94 19.10 4.39
N GLU A 66 15.45 19.22 3.15
CA GLU A 66 16.18 19.88 2.06
C GLU A 66 16.37 21.39 2.31
N SER A 67 15.34 22.04 2.83
CA SER A 67 15.36 23.48 3.13
C SER A 67 16.09 23.80 4.44
N LYS A 68 16.53 22.78 5.20
CA LYS A 68 17.07 22.94 6.56
C LYS A 68 16.18 23.81 7.45
N ALA A 69 14.87 23.68 7.31
CA ALA A 69 13.90 24.58 7.94
C ALA A 69 13.88 24.46 9.47
N PHE A 70 14.33 23.33 10.01
CA PHE A 70 14.34 23.04 11.45
C PHE A 70 15.70 22.50 11.92
N PRO A 71 16.75 23.33 11.98
CA PRO A 71 18.12 22.90 12.28
C PRO A 71 18.28 22.30 13.70
N LEU A 72 17.43 22.68 14.64
CA LEU A 72 17.45 22.15 16.02
C LEU A 72 16.69 20.81 16.18
N ARG A 73 16.01 20.34 15.13
CA ARG A 73 15.20 19.10 15.17
C ARG A 73 15.54 18.12 14.06
N GLU A 74 16.72 18.24 13.46
CA GLU A 74 17.19 17.39 12.35
C GLU A 74 17.11 15.89 12.70
N SER A 75 17.46 15.51 13.93
CA SER A 75 17.38 14.11 14.38
C SER A 75 15.96 13.57 14.46
N THR A 76 14.99 14.41 14.82
CA THR A 76 13.58 14.03 14.91
C THR A 76 12.97 13.93 13.50
N LEU A 77 13.32 14.86 12.62
CA LEU A 77 12.91 14.82 11.21
C LEU A 77 13.49 13.62 10.48
N ALA A 78 14.78 13.31 10.70
CA ALA A 78 15.42 12.14 10.10
C ALA A 78 14.81 10.81 10.58
N ARG A 79 14.36 10.75 11.84
CA ARG A 79 13.60 9.59 12.34
C ARG A 79 12.26 9.49 11.65
N LEU A 80 11.50 10.59 11.58
CA LEU A 80 10.19 10.62 10.92
C LEU A 80 10.28 10.26 9.43
N ASP A 81 11.33 10.73 8.75
CA ASP A 81 11.69 10.36 7.38
C ASP A 81 11.96 8.85 7.28
N ARG A 82 12.84 8.31 8.12
CA ARG A 82 13.14 6.87 8.15
C ARG A 82 11.89 6.01 8.40
N TYR A 83 11.05 6.38 9.37
CA TYR A 83 9.80 5.65 9.63
C TYR A 83 8.83 5.78 8.47
N GLY A 84 8.69 6.97 7.89
CA GLY A 84 7.84 7.23 6.74
C GLY A 84 8.28 6.40 5.54
N VAL A 85 9.56 6.44 5.19
CA VAL A 85 10.14 5.63 4.11
C VAL A 85 9.93 4.16 4.42
N MET A 86 10.30 3.64 5.59
CA MET A 86 10.16 2.21 5.89
C MET A 86 8.70 1.74 5.91
N PHE A 87 7.77 2.52 6.47
CA PHE A 87 6.34 2.23 6.42
C PHE A 87 5.80 2.20 4.99
N MET A 88 6.32 3.04 4.11
CA MET A 88 5.89 3.14 2.72
C MET A 88 6.55 2.08 1.82
N PHE A 89 7.77 1.69 2.17
CA PHE A 89 8.64 0.81 1.40
C PHE A 89 8.39 -0.66 1.74
N MET A 90 8.38 -0.99 3.04
CA MET A 90 7.97 -2.32 3.50
C MET A 90 6.44 -2.44 3.45
N GLY A 91 5.74 -1.41 3.91
CA GLY A 91 4.27 -1.47 3.98
C GLY A 91 3.51 -1.47 2.66
N ALA A 92 4.20 -1.39 1.52
CA ALA A 92 3.55 -1.49 0.23
C ALA A 92 2.88 -2.86 0.00
N TRP A 93 3.38 -3.94 0.61
CA TRP A 93 2.81 -5.29 0.38
C TRP A 93 1.40 -5.41 0.95
N TRP A 94 1.21 -5.05 2.23
CA TRP A 94 -0.12 -5.10 2.83
C TRP A 94 -1.08 -4.08 2.20
N GLN A 95 -0.57 -2.92 1.76
CA GLN A 95 -1.39 -1.93 1.04
C GLN A 95 -1.92 -2.50 -0.28
N ILE A 96 -1.10 -3.22 -1.05
CA ILE A 96 -1.53 -3.88 -2.29
C ILE A 96 -2.56 -4.98 -2.02
N TYR A 97 -2.42 -5.73 -0.92
CA TYR A 97 -3.43 -6.69 -0.50
C TYR A 97 -4.77 -6.00 -0.19
N ILE A 98 -4.76 -4.85 0.51
CA ILE A 98 -5.97 -4.08 0.76
C ILE A 98 -6.59 -3.56 -0.55
N ILE A 99 -5.79 -3.04 -1.49
CA ILE A 99 -6.27 -2.63 -2.82
C ILE A 99 -7.00 -3.78 -3.50
N GLY A 100 -6.38 -4.96 -3.52
CA GLY A 100 -6.99 -6.16 -4.08
C GLY A 100 -8.27 -6.56 -3.35
N ALA A 101 -8.31 -6.48 -2.01
CA ALA A 101 -9.49 -6.80 -1.22
C ALA A 101 -10.67 -5.85 -1.50
N LEU A 102 -10.41 -4.54 -1.53
CA LEU A 102 -11.38 -3.51 -1.86
C LEU A 102 -11.92 -3.68 -3.29
N ARG A 103 -11.06 -3.99 -4.26
CA ARG A 103 -11.46 -4.30 -5.63
C ARG A 103 -12.31 -5.56 -5.70
N ALA A 104 -11.90 -6.63 -5.03
CA ALA A 104 -12.64 -7.90 -4.99
C ALA A 104 -14.04 -7.70 -4.42
N ARG A 105 -14.17 -6.87 -3.37
CA ARG A 105 -15.46 -6.52 -2.77
C ARG A 105 -16.40 -5.81 -3.74
N ARG A 106 -15.88 -4.93 -4.60
CA ARG A 106 -16.70 -4.16 -5.57
C ARG A 106 -17.05 -4.95 -6.83
N LEU A 107 -16.17 -5.85 -7.25
CA LEU A 107 -16.35 -6.64 -8.47
C LEU A 107 -17.20 -7.87 -8.16
N LEU A 108 -18.52 -7.68 -8.20
CA LEU A 108 -19.51 -8.74 -7.98
C LEU A 108 -19.68 -9.69 -9.18
N SER A 109 -19.31 -9.26 -10.41
CA SER A 109 -19.36 -10.09 -11.62
C SER A 109 -17.96 -10.48 -12.11
N LEU A 110 -17.87 -11.70 -12.65
CA LEU A 110 -16.65 -12.34 -13.16
C LEU A 110 -16.03 -11.64 -14.39
N GLU A 111 -16.75 -10.72 -15.03
CA GLU A 111 -16.38 -10.12 -16.32
C GLU A 111 -15.13 -9.25 -16.28
N SER A 112 -14.65 -8.82 -15.11
CA SER A 112 -13.43 -8.00 -15.04
C SER A 112 -12.40 -8.52 -14.04
N ARG A 113 -12.15 -9.84 -14.01
CA ARG A 113 -10.99 -10.41 -13.29
C ARG A 113 -9.67 -9.71 -13.64
N VAL A 114 -9.54 -9.20 -14.86
CA VAL A 114 -8.39 -8.39 -15.30
C VAL A 114 -8.30 -7.06 -14.52
N SER A 115 -9.43 -6.43 -14.20
CA SER A 115 -9.45 -5.18 -13.42
C SER A 115 -9.11 -5.38 -11.94
N LEU A 116 -9.21 -6.62 -11.44
CA LEU A 116 -8.70 -7.02 -10.13
C LEU A 116 -7.19 -7.31 -10.20
N TRP A 117 -6.81 -8.27 -11.05
CA TRP A 117 -5.46 -8.82 -11.06
C TRP A 117 -4.44 -7.92 -11.74
N GLY A 118 -4.85 -7.13 -12.73
CA GLY A 118 -3.97 -6.19 -13.44
C GLY A 118 -3.31 -5.19 -12.48
N PRO A 119 -4.09 -4.41 -11.70
CA PRO A 119 -3.55 -3.52 -10.68
C PRO A 119 -2.81 -4.26 -9.56
N PHE A 120 -3.29 -5.44 -9.15
CA PHE A 120 -2.64 -6.23 -8.10
C PHE A 120 -1.22 -6.68 -8.48
N ILE A 121 -1.07 -7.29 -9.66
CA ILE A 121 0.21 -7.74 -10.20
C ILE A 121 1.05 -6.55 -10.66
N GLY A 122 0.44 -5.55 -11.27
CA GLY A 122 1.10 -4.33 -11.75
C GLY A 122 1.74 -3.55 -10.60
N LEU A 123 1.01 -3.29 -9.52
CA LEU A 123 1.56 -2.66 -8.33
C LEU A 123 2.59 -3.56 -7.63
N GLY A 124 2.33 -4.87 -7.56
CA GLY A 124 3.30 -5.84 -7.05
C GLY A 124 4.63 -5.80 -7.81
N THR A 125 4.56 -5.67 -9.14
CA THR A 125 5.74 -5.53 -10.01
C THR A 125 6.41 -4.18 -9.85
N PHE A 126 5.62 -3.11 -9.78
CA PHE A 126 6.10 -1.76 -9.53
C PHE A 126 6.93 -1.70 -8.25
N ILE A 127 6.38 -2.18 -7.14
CA ILE A 127 7.11 -2.15 -5.86
C ILE A 127 8.32 -3.06 -5.90
N SER A 128 8.26 -4.20 -6.59
CA SER A 128 9.40 -5.11 -6.73
C SER A 128 10.57 -4.47 -7.47
N LEU A 129 10.28 -3.62 -8.46
CA LEU A 129 11.30 -2.91 -9.22
C LEU A 129 11.80 -1.66 -8.48
N LEU A 130 10.91 -0.98 -7.75
CA LEU A 130 11.21 0.23 -6.99
C LEU A 130 12.00 -0.10 -5.71
N VAL A 131 11.45 -0.95 -4.83
CA VAL A 131 11.98 -1.33 -3.51
C VAL A 131 13.39 -1.89 -3.64
N LEU A 132 13.62 -2.63 -4.72
CA LEU A 132 14.81 -3.42 -4.89
C LEU A 132 15.71 -2.84 -5.98
N TRP A 133 15.60 -1.54 -6.29
CA TRP A 133 16.45 -0.87 -7.28
C TRP A 133 17.94 -1.20 -7.06
N VAL A 134 18.39 -1.18 -5.80
CA VAL A 134 19.78 -1.46 -5.38
C VAL A 134 19.98 -2.92 -4.93
N SER A 135 18.92 -3.73 -4.81
CA SER A 135 19.05 -5.11 -4.35
C SER A 135 19.47 -6.07 -5.48
N PRO A 136 19.99 -7.27 -5.12
CA PRO A 136 20.24 -8.35 -6.06
C PRO A 136 19.03 -8.64 -6.96
N TRP A 137 19.29 -8.81 -8.27
CA TRP A 137 18.25 -9.02 -9.29
C TRP A 137 17.27 -10.14 -8.94
N ASN A 138 17.75 -11.22 -8.34
CA ASN A 138 16.95 -12.37 -7.96
C ASN A 138 15.92 -12.05 -6.87
N LEU A 139 16.25 -11.15 -5.93
CA LEU A 139 15.31 -10.75 -4.88
C LEU A 139 14.17 -9.90 -5.46
N LYS A 140 14.40 -9.17 -6.56
CA LYS A 140 13.36 -8.39 -7.25
C LYS A 140 12.19 -9.27 -7.68
N TRP A 141 12.47 -10.51 -8.06
CA TRP A 141 11.45 -11.42 -8.57
C TRP A 141 10.67 -12.16 -7.49
N VAL A 142 11.14 -12.16 -6.23
CA VAL A 142 10.45 -12.86 -5.14
C VAL A 142 9.06 -12.26 -4.91
N SER A 143 8.99 -10.94 -4.84
CA SER A 143 7.74 -10.21 -4.66
C SER A 143 6.81 -10.39 -5.86
N VAL A 144 7.31 -10.22 -7.10
CA VAL A 144 6.54 -10.47 -8.33
C VAL A 144 5.97 -11.90 -8.35
N GLY A 145 6.83 -12.89 -8.10
CA GLY A 145 6.44 -14.30 -8.05
C GLY A 145 5.37 -14.54 -6.99
N TRP A 146 5.49 -13.93 -5.82
CA TRP A 146 4.51 -14.05 -4.76
C TRP A 146 3.12 -13.50 -5.14
N PHE A 147 3.05 -12.30 -5.72
CA PHE A 147 1.78 -11.73 -6.20
C PHE A 147 1.17 -12.57 -7.34
N ILE A 148 1.99 -13.10 -8.25
CA ILE A 148 1.54 -14.00 -9.31
C ILE A 148 1.00 -15.32 -8.72
N VAL A 149 1.70 -15.91 -7.75
CA VAL A 149 1.30 -17.17 -7.10
C VAL A 149 -0.03 -16.99 -6.38
N ILE A 150 -0.20 -15.92 -5.59
CA ILE A 150 -1.48 -15.62 -4.93
C ILE A 150 -2.60 -15.47 -5.96
N SER A 151 -2.36 -14.67 -7.01
CA SER A 151 -3.33 -14.43 -8.08
C SER A 151 -3.71 -15.73 -8.79
N ALA A 152 -2.73 -16.55 -9.15
CA ALA A 152 -2.93 -17.82 -9.81
C ALA A 152 -3.69 -18.81 -8.91
N ALA A 153 -3.29 -18.95 -7.65
CA ALA A 153 -3.93 -19.84 -6.69
C ALA A 153 -5.41 -19.49 -6.49
N LEU A 154 -5.72 -18.20 -6.33
CA LEU A 154 -7.10 -17.72 -6.19
C LEU A 154 -7.89 -17.81 -7.51
N HIS A 155 -7.25 -17.62 -8.66
CA HIS A 155 -7.88 -17.76 -9.97
C HIS A 155 -8.24 -19.22 -10.29
N PHE A 156 -7.29 -20.14 -10.12
CA PHE A 156 -7.44 -21.57 -10.44
C PHE A 156 -8.33 -22.31 -9.46
N SER A 157 -8.36 -21.90 -8.19
CA SER A 157 -9.33 -22.40 -7.20
C SER A 157 -10.77 -21.93 -7.48
N LYS A 158 -10.99 -21.10 -8.50
CA LYS A 158 -12.28 -20.48 -8.83
C LYS A 158 -12.89 -19.76 -7.61
N ALA A 159 -12.05 -19.15 -6.78
CA ALA A 159 -12.49 -18.44 -5.59
C ALA A 159 -13.50 -17.34 -5.95
N GLY A 160 -14.63 -17.30 -5.23
CA GLY A 160 -15.60 -16.22 -5.36
C GLY A 160 -15.04 -14.89 -4.84
N SER A 161 -15.62 -13.76 -5.26
CA SER A 161 -15.16 -12.42 -4.88
C SER A 161 -15.06 -12.24 -3.34
N LYS A 162 -16.03 -12.74 -2.57
CA LYS A 162 -15.99 -12.75 -1.10
C LYS A 162 -14.83 -13.55 -0.50
N MET A 163 -14.47 -14.68 -1.13
CA MET A 163 -13.35 -15.49 -0.67
C MET A 163 -12.02 -14.79 -0.96
N ILE A 164 -11.89 -14.20 -2.15
CA ILE A 164 -10.71 -13.41 -2.53
C ILE A 164 -10.53 -12.22 -1.57
N GLU A 165 -11.60 -11.45 -1.34
CA GLU A 165 -11.60 -10.33 -0.38
C GLU A 165 -11.10 -10.78 0.99
N ARG A 166 -11.66 -11.87 1.53
CA ARG A 166 -11.29 -12.40 2.85
C ARG A 166 -9.82 -12.83 2.90
N VAL A 167 -9.34 -13.55 1.90
CA VAL A 167 -7.94 -14.01 1.84
C VAL A 167 -6.99 -12.82 1.79
N LEU A 168 -7.30 -11.81 0.97
CA LEU A 168 -6.45 -10.64 0.83
C LEU A 168 -6.43 -9.77 2.10
N TRP A 169 -7.56 -9.63 2.82
CA TRP A 169 -7.56 -8.98 4.13
C TRP A 169 -6.73 -9.74 5.18
N ILE A 170 -6.80 -11.07 5.19
CA ILE A 170 -5.98 -11.90 6.08
C ILE A 170 -4.50 -11.71 5.75
N LEU A 171 -4.13 -11.77 4.47
CA LEU A 171 -2.75 -11.55 4.03
C LEU A 171 -2.26 -10.14 4.38
N ALA A 172 -3.11 -9.12 4.22
CA ALA A 172 -2.80 -7.75 4.64
C ALA A 172 -2.49 -7.69 6.14
N GLY A 173 -3.33 -8.28 6.99
CA GLY A 173 -3.14 -8.29 8.43
C GLY A 173 -1.87 -9.04 8.86
N ILE A 174 -1.63 -10.23 8.29
CA ILE A 174 -0.42 -11.02 8.58
C ILE A 174 0.83 -10.23 8.16
N THR A 175 0.82 -9.70 6.94
CA THR A 175 1.97 -8.97 6.38
C THR A 175 2.26 -7.71 7.18
N PHE A 176 1.24 -6.95 7.54
CA PHE A 176 1.37 -5.78 8.40
C PHE A 176 2.03 -6.15 9.75
N ILE A 177 1.56 -7.20 10.41
CA ILE A 177 2.12 -7.64 11.70
C ILE A 177 3.58 -8.07 11.54
N VAL A 178 3.86 -8.94 10.55
CA VAL A 178 5.21 -9.47 10.32
C VAL A 178 6.18 -8.34 9.98
N GLU A 179 5.80 -7.42 9.11
CA GLU A 179 6.64 -6.27 8.77
C GLU A 179 6.92 -5.36 9.96
N ASN A 180 5.92 -5.09 10.82
CA ASN A 180 6.14 -4.28 12.01
C ASN A 180 7.05 -5.00 13.04
N ILE A 181 6.94 -6.34 13.18
CA ILE A 181 7.86 -7.11 14.03
C ILE A 181 9.29 -7.04 13.48
N VAL A 182 9.46 -7.29 12.17
CA VAL A 182 10.76 -7.21 11.50
C VAL A 182 11.32 -5.80 11.60
N PHE A 183 10.47 -4.78 11.48
CA PHE A 183 10.84 -3.38 11.63
C PHE A 183 11.40 -3.08 13.02
N VAL A 184 10.67 -3.41 14.08
CA VAL A 184 11.11 -3.20 15.46
C VAL A 184 12.42 -3.95 15.72
N TRP A 185 12.53 -5.19 15.21
CA TRP A 185 13.73 -5.98 15.35
C TRP A 185 14.95 -5.35 14.64
N LEU A 186 14.79 -4.88 13.40
CA LEU A 186 15.83 -4.18 12.67
C LEU A 186 16.25 -2.88 13.36
N GLU A 187 15.29 -2.13 13.91
CA GLU A 187 15.58 -0.92 14.68
C GLU A 187 16.34 -1.22 15.97
N THR A 188 16.11 -2.36 16.62
CA THR A 188 16.86 -2.73 17.84
C THR A 188 18.31 -3.19 17.59
N ILE A 189 18.65 -3.58 16.35
CA ILE A 189 19.99 -4.07 16.00
C ILE A 189 20.90 -2.94 15.49
N VAL A 190 20.32 -1.83 15.01
CA VAL A 190 21.03 -0.67 14.43
C VAL A 190 21.15 0.46 15.45
#